data_AF-A0A1W2AEY2-F1
#
_entry.id   AF-A0A1W2AEY2-F1
#
_cell.length_a   1.000
_cell.length_b   1.000
_cell.length_c   1.000
_cell.angle_alpha   90.00
_cell.angle_beta   90.00
_cell.angle_gamma   90.00
#
_symmetry.space_group_name_H-M   'P 1'
#
loop_
_entity.id
_entity.type
_entity.pdbx_description
1 polymer ?
#
loop_
_entity_poly.entity_id
_entity_poly.type
_entity_poly.pdbx_seq_one_letter_code
_entity_poly.pdbx_strand_id
1 'polypeptide(L)' 'METQNNQSNKPVIPEEEKQPGEIISELMRKENIDEQAIREARAAVGDDEQKIKEYLINNRGI' A
#
# COMPACT_ATOMS: atom_id res chain seq x y z
N MET A 1 -18.77 -44.54 -10.07
CA MET A 1 -17.63 -43.72 -10.53
C MET A 1 -18.08 -42.28 -10.44
N GLU A 2 -17.82 -41.59 -9.32
CA GLU A 2 -18.30 -40.21 -9.16
C GLU A 2 -17.23 -39.34 -8.47
N THR A 3 -16.64 -38.50 -9.33
CA THR A 3 -16.13 -37.14 -9.14
C THR A 3 -15.03 -36.86 -8.11
N GLN A 4 -13.80 -36.80 -8.63
CA GLN A 4 -12.75 -35.89 -8.20
C GLN A 4 -13.22 -34.44 -8.39
N ASN A 5 -13.42 -33.67 -7.31
CA ASN A 5 -13.54 -32.22 -7.38
C ASN A 5 -12.31 -31.57 -6.76
N ASN A 6 -11.33 -31.40 -7.64
CA ASN A 6 -10.07 -30.72 -7.42
C ASN A 6 -10.31 -29.20 -7.55
N GLN A 7 -10.73 -28.53 -6.47
CA GLN A 7 -10.74 -27.07 -6.41
C GLN A 7 -10.01 -26.61 -5.14
N SER A 8 -8.69 -26.64 -5.23
CA SER A 8 -7.83 -25.76 -4.46
C SER A 8 -8.12 -24.30 -4.88
N ASN A 9 -9.22 -23.74 -4.42
CA ASN A 9 -9.44 -22.29 -4.40
C ASN A 9 -8.51 -21.73 -3.32
N LYS A 10 -7.21 -21.68 -3.63
CA LYS A 10 -6.31 -20.75 -2.96
C LYS A 10 -6.83 -19.36 -3.35
N PRO A 11 -7.26 -18.51 -2.41
CA PRO A 11 -7.60 -17.15 -2.77
C PRO A 11 -6.35 -16.56 -3.43
N VAL A 12 -6.51 -16.16 -4.70
CA VAL A 12 -5.61 -15.20 -5.32
C VAL A 12 -5.83 -13.94 -4.51
N ILE A 13 -5.04 -13.79 -3.44
CA ILE A 13 -4.90 -12.53 -2.73
C ILE A 13 -4.44 -11.56 -3.82
N PRO A 14 -5.26 -10.58 -4.22
CA PRO A 14 -4.80 -9.57 -5.16
C PRO A 14 -3.50 -8.96 -4.60
N GLU A 15 -2.51 -8.73 -5.45
CA GLU A 15 -1.22 -8.10 -5.13
C GLU A 15 -1.35 -6.63 -4.68
N GLU A 16 -2.37 -6.31 -3.90
CA GLU A 16 -2.74 -4.96 -3.48
C GLU A 16 -2.92 -4.87 -1.95
N GLU A 17 -2.19 -5.69 -1.21
CA GLU A 17 -2.01 -5.53 0.24
C GLU A 17 -0.51 -5.48 0.56
N LYS A 18 0.22 -4.53 -0.05
CA LYS A 18 1.48 -4.09 0.58
C LYS A 18 1.11 -3.70 2.00
N GLN A 19 1.72 -4.37 2.98
CA GLN A 19 1.39 -4.10 4.36
C GLN A 19 1.64 -2.63 4.67
N PRO A 20 0.76 -1.98 5.44
CA PRO A 20 0.79 -0.53 5.64
C PRO A 20 2.11 -0.02 6.25
N GLY A 21 2.86 -0.87 6.97
CA GLY A 21 4.19 -0.52 7.49
C GLY A 21 5.30 -0.50 6.43
N GLU A 22 5.13 -1.23 5.34
CA GLU A 22 6.13 -1.37 4.27
C GLU A 22 6.14 -0.12 3.37
N ILE A 23 4.95 0.42 3.08
CA ILE A 23 4.78 1.66 2.31
C ILE A 23 5.46 2.85 3.01
N ILE A 24 5.23 2.99 4.31
CA ILE A 24 5.82 4.08 5.10
C ILE A 24 7.35 3.96 5.11
N SER A 25 7.87 2.76 5.39
CA SER A 25 9.30 2.51 5.43
C SER A 25 9.98 2.75 4.08
N GLU A 26 9.31 2.41 2.98
CA GLU A 26 9.82 2.64 1.62
C GLU A 26 9.88 4.13 1.29
N LEU A 27 8.81 4.88 1.61
CA LEU A 27 8.73 6.33 1.38
C LEU A 27 9.76 7.12 2.20
N MET A 28 9.93 6.79 3.48
CA MET A 28 10.96 7.42 4.31
C MET A 28 12.37 7.17 3.77
N ARG A 29 12.65 5.95 3.27
CA ARG A 29 13.98 5.59 2.77
C ARG A 29 14.29 6.19 1.40
N LYS A 30 13.35 6.10 0.45
CA LYS A 30 13.59 6.51 -0.94
C LYS A 30 13.57 8.02 -1.11
N GLU A 31 12.63 8.67 -0.44
CA GLU A 31 12.27 10.06 -0.70
C GLU A 31 12.65 10.97 0.48
N ASN A 32 13.24 10.40 1.55
CA ASN A 32 13.58 11.10 2.79
C ASN A 32 12.40 11.85 3.43
N ILE A 33 11.19 11.32 3.25
CA ILE A 33 9.96 11.94 3.74
C ILE A 33 9.80 11.65 5.23
N ASP A 34 9.37 12.65 6.00
CA ASP A 34 9.03 12.48 7.41
C ASP A 34 7.87 11.50 7.62
N GLU A 35 7.97 10.67 8.66
CA GLU A 35 6.87 9.80 9.10
C GLU A 35 5.57 10.58 9.33
N GLN A 36 5.65 11.78 9.91
CA GLN A 36 4.48 12.62 10.14
C GLN A 36 3.76 12.98 8.83
N ALA A 37 4.50 13.28 7.77
CA ALA A 37 3.94 13.60 6.48
C ALA A 37 3.25 12.39 5.85
N ILE A 38 3.88 11.22 5.96
CA ILE A 38 3.30 9.97 5.47
C ILE A 38 2.04 9.62 6.26
N ARG A 39 2.02 9.84 7.59
CA ARG A 39 0.82 9.65 8.42
C ARG A 39 -0.29 10.63 8.05
N GLU A 40 0.04 11.90 7.78
CA GLU A 40 -0.93 12.91 7.33
C GLU A 40 -1.51 12.54 5.97
N ALA A 41 -0.66 12.20 5.01
CA ALA A 41 -1.07 11.72 3.69
C ALA A 41 -1.97 10.49 3.80
N ARG A 42 -1.58 9.50 4.62
CA ARG A 42 -2.38 8.31 4.90
C ARG A 42 -3.72 8.64 5.55
N ALA A 43 -3.76 9.58 6.49
CA ALA A 43 -5.02 10.01 7.10
C ALA A 43 -5.94 10.71 6.09
N ALA A 44 -5.38 11.38 5.07
CA ALA A 44 -6.13 12.08 4.05
C ALA A 44 -6.63 11.16 2.92
N VAL A 45 -5.81 10.20 2.46
CA VAL A 45 -6.08 9.41 1.25
C VAL A 45 -6.26 7.91 1.49
N GLY A 46 -5.99 7.43 2.70
CA GLY A 46 -6.00 6.02 3.08
C GLY A 46 -4.64 5.33 2.95
N ASP A 47 -4.65 4.01 3.04
CA ASP A 47 -3.45 3.14 2.99
C ASP A 47 -2.92 2.87 1.57
N ASP A 48 -3.36 3.66 0.59
CA ASP A 48 -2.95 3.57 -0.82
C ASP A 48 -1.58 4.23 -1.04
N GLU A 49 -0.53 3.45 -1.34
CA GLU A 49 0.82 3.98 -1.63
C GLU A 49 0.82 5.06 -2.71
N GLN A 50 0.12 4.82 -3.83
CA GLN A 50 0.07 5.76 -4.95
C GLN A 50 -0.59 7.08 -4.54
N LYS A 51 -1.70 7.02 -3.79
CA LYS A 51 -2.38 8.22 -3.33
C LYS A 51 -1.58 8.95 -2.26
N ILE A 52 -0.89 8.23 -1.38
CA ILE A 52 0.02 8.81 -0.40
C ILE A 52 1.15 9.56 -1.12
N LYS A 53 1.78 8.96 -2.13
CA LYS A 53 2.80 9.61 -2.97
C LYS A 53 2.25 10.87 -3.64
N GLU A 54 1.10 10.76 -4.31
CA GLU A 54 0.46 11.89 -4.98
C GLU A 54 0.10 13.01 -4.00
N TYR A 55 -0.40 12.68 -2.81
CA TYR A 55 -0.69 13.67 -1.77
C TYR A 55 0.58 14.39 -1.32
N LEU A 56 1.67 13.65 -1.12
CA LEU A 56 2.94 14.21 -0.66
C LEU A 56 3.56 15.11 -1.72
N ILE A 57 3.53 14.71 -3.00
CA ILE A 57 3.99 15.54 -4.12
C ILE A 57 3.15 16.82 -4.20
N ASN A 58 1.83 16.73 -4.12
CA ASN A 58 0.94 17.89 -4.24
C ASN A 58 0.99 18.85 -3.03
N ASN A 59 1.15 18.35 -1.81
CA ASN A 59 1.14 19.17 -0.59
C ASN A 59 2.54 19.64 -0.16
N ARG A 60 3.59 18.87 -0.42
CA ARG A 60 4.97 19.19 -0.01
C ARG A 60 5.91 19.53 -1.16
N GLY A 61 5.55 19.25 -2.41
CA GLY A 61 6.38 19.58 -3.58
C GLY A 61 7.73 18.86 -3.59
N ILE A 62 7.78 17.66 -3.01
CA ILE A 62 8.93 16.74 -3.08
C ILE A 62 9.15 16.21 -4.50
#